data_AF-G4YWG4-F1
#
_entry.id   AF-G4YWG4-F1
#
_cell.length_a   1.000
_cell.length_b   1.000
_cell.length_c   1.000
_cell.angle_alpha   90.00
_cell.angle_beta   90.00
_cell.angle_gamma   90.00
#
_symmetry.space_group_name_H-M   'P 1'
#
loop_
_entity.id
_entity.type
_entity.pdbx_description
1 polymer ?
#
loop_
_entity_poly.entity_id
_entity_poly.type
_entity_poly.pdbx_seq_one_letter_code
_entity_poly.pdbx_strand_id
1 'polypeptide(L)'
;MAKPSSPDQNRRGSVGTVDTDDDLEEPFDLDMGVEAVAQLLARKAEELAQLQRTHDEYVKSSCEYERELEIEVDRYEKKTQQLEAVTLQLERDKSDLSDSVNGAKEELSSSQRREHMLQTQLEEMKWKIQRLEQVNDELETAARIAQASIEDLQHKSETLLEQNVFLQHEKEELLKQLSSIIIAEVHPATAGQVSISRSASARYSRKSSSHVTEPPPAAPVQQDNTRKGRKRKGRRPEVLETCLHLTCRKCRHNVPHAHNGGSDELGPVAAFFERLRVFLFGPERER
;
A
#
# COMPACT_ATOMS: atom_id res chain seq x y z
N MET A 1 -4.38 27.38 24.89
CA MET A 1 -4.60 28.34 26.00
C MET A 1 -3.27 28.64 26.65
N ALA A 2 -2.60 29.68 26.19
CA ALA A 2 -1.33 30.18 26.74
C ALA A 2 -1.59 31.59 27.25
N LYS A 3 -1.23 31.85 28.52
CA LYS A 3 -1.34 33.16 29.16
C LYS A 3 -0.24 34.08 28.60
N PRO A 4 -0.55 35.32 28.18
CA PRO A 4 0.48 36.32 27.97
C PRO A 4 0.93 36.87 29.32
N SER A 5 2.24 36.80 29.56
CA SER A 5 2.96 37.45 30.65
C SER A 5 3.09 38.95 30.40
N SER A 6 2.63 39.76 31.35
CA SER A 6 2.83 41.21 31.38
C SER A 6 4.32 41.57 31.57
N PRO A 7 4.83 42.62 30.92
CA PRO A 7 6.05 43.29 31.37
C PRO A 7 5.76 44.68 31.95
N ASP A 8 6.73 45.12 32.76
CA ASP A 8 7.04 46.51 33.12
C ASP A 8 6.14 47.26 34.11
N GLN A 9 6.38 46.97 35.39
CA GLN A 9 6.38 48.01 36.42
C GLN A 9 7.77 48.10 37.03
N ASN A 10 8.64 48.95 36.45
CA ASN A 10 9.82 49.47 37.14
C ASN A 10 10.17 50.86 36.60
N ARG A 11 9.33 51.84 36.95
CA ARG A 11 9.71 53.25 36.96
C ARG A 11 9.69 53.73 38.41
N ARG A 12 10.85 53.67 39.07
CA ARG A 12 11.11 54.41 40.30
C ARG A 12 12.28 55.34 40.02
N GLY A 13 11.96 56.47 39.39
CA GLY A 13 12.89 57.59 39.27
C GLY A 13 13.15 58.13 40.67
N SER A 14 14.42 58.11 41.07
CA SER A 14 14.91 58.76 42.28
C SER A 14 14.82 60.27 42.08
N VAL A 15 13.88 60.92 42.75
CA VAL A 15 13.83 62.38 42.87
C VAL A 15 14.96 62.78 43.82
N GLY A 16 16.09 63.22 43.25
CA GLY A 16 17.12 63.92 44.00
C GLY A 16 16.61 65.31 44.34
N THR A 17 16.38 65.55 45.62
CA THR A 17 16.13 66.88 46.17
C THR A 17 17.43 67.68 46.08
N VAL A 18 17.47 68.65 45.18
CA VAL A 18 18.49 69.70 45.20
C VAL A 18 17.99 70.72 46.24
N ASP A 19 18.43 70.55 47.49
CA ASP A 19 18.32 71.62 48.47
C ASP A 19 19.31 72.69 48.01
N THR A 20 18.74 73.82 47.57
CA THR A 20 19.41 75.07 47.30
C THR A 20 20.10 75.54 48.57
N ASP A 21 21.42 75.59 48.54
CA ASP A 21 22.22 76.20 49.59
C ASP A 21 21.74 77.63 49.85
N ASP A 22 21.46 77.86 51.13
CA ASP A 22 21.08 79.10 51.78
C ASP A 22 22.15 80.18 51.50
N ASP A 23 21.72 81.34 50.98
CA ASP A 23 22.52 82.52 50.77
C ASP A 23 23.12 83.01 52.11
N LEU A 24 24.36 82.60 52.41
CA LEU A 24 25.19 83.29 53.37
C LEU A 24 25.76 84.55 52.71
N GLU A 25 25.02 85.65 52.80
CA GLU A 25 25.56 86.99 52.61
C GLU A 25 26.68 87.23 53.66
N GLU A 26 27.93 86.96 53.28
CA GLU A 26 29.10 87.42 54.02
C GLU A 26 29.13 88.97 53.98
N PRO A 27 29.10 89.66 55.13
CA PRO A 27 29.19 91.11 55.17
C PRO A 27 30.61 91.52 54.72
N PHE A 28 30.70 92.17 53.57
CA PHE A 28 31.96 92.74 53.07
C PHE A 28 32.43 93.86 54.01
N ASP A 29 33.37 93.53 54.91
CA ASP A 29 34.14 94.51 55.68
C ASP A 29 34.96 95.39 54.72
N LEU A 30 34.50 96.63 54.54
CA LEU A 30 35.06 97.67 53.68
C LEU A 30 36.35 98.31 54.24
N ASP A 31 37.31 97.49 54.69
CA ASP A 31 38.69 97.95 54.97
C ASP A 31 39.74 96.88 54.62
N MET A 32 39.55 96.21 53.48
CA MET A 32 40.56 95.34 52.87
C MET A 32 41.48 96.17 51.96
N GLY A 33 42.78 96.16 52.24
CA GLY A 33 43.78 96.81 51.37
C GLY A 33 43.74 96.28 49.94
N VAL A 34 44.09 97.12 48.97
CA VAL A 34 44.10 96.82 47.52
C VAL A 34 44.80 95.49 47.19
N GLU A 35 45.84 95.14 47.95
CA GLU A 35 46.60 93.90 47.81
C GLU A 35 45.82 92.65 48.24
N ALA A 36 44.98 92.73 49.29
CA ALA A 36 44.11 91.64 49.73
C ALA A 36 42.96 91.39 48.74
N VAL A 37 42.40 92.46 48.16
CA VAL A 37 41.40 92.35 47.08
C VAL A 37 42.01 91.71 45.84
N ALA A 38 43.24 92.08 45.46
CA ALA A 38 43.94 91.47 44.32
C ALA A 38 44.21 89.96 44.54
N GLN A 39 44.63 89.57 45.75
CA GLN A 39 44.82 88.16 46.11
C GLN A 39 43.50 87.37 46.09
N LEU A 40 42.41 87.96 46.58
CA LEU A 40 41.08 87.34 46.53
C LEU A 40 40.59 87.16 45.09
N LEU A 41 40.77 88.16 44.22
CA LEU A 41 40.43 88.07 42.80
C LEU A 41 41.26 87.00 42.08
N ALA A 42 42.56 86.90 42.38
CA ALA A 42 43.42 85.86 41.82
C ALA A 42 42.96 84.46 42.23
N ARG A 43 42.61 84.27 43.51
CA ARG A 43 42.07 82.99 44.01
C ARG A 43 40.72 82.65 43.38
N LYS A 44 39.82 83.62 43.26
CA LYS A 44 38.52 83.42 42.59
C LYS A 44 38.67 83.12 41.10
N ALA A 45 39.64 83.73 40.42
CA ALA A 45 39.95 83.41 39.03
C ALA A 45 40.49 81.97 38.88
N GLU A 46 41.32 81.51 39.81
CA GLU A 46 41.80 80.12 39.85
C GLU A 46 40.67 79.12 40.13
N GLU A 47 39.80 79.41 41.11
CA GLU A 47 38.61 78.62 41.43
C GLU A 47 37.66 78.53 40.21
N LEU A 48 37.40 79.63 39.51
CA LEU A 48 36.61 79.65 38.27
C LEU A 48 37.27 78.83 37.16
N ALA A 49 38.58 78.97 36.96
CA ALA A 49 39.30 78.21 35.95
C ALA A 49 39.32 76.71 36.27
N GLN A 50 39.33 76.32 37.54
CA GLN A 50 39.23 74.93 37.95
C GLN A 50 37.81 74.40 37.75
N LEU A 51 36.78 75.16 38.14
CA LEU A 51 35.38 74.80 37.94
C LEU A 51 35.03 74.66 36.45
N GLN A 52 35.57 75.53 35.61
CA GLN A 52 35.34 75.46 34.17
C GLN A 52 35.98 74.19 33.58
N ARG A 53 37.18 73.81 34.03
CA ARG A 53 37.82 72.56 33.63
C ARG A 53 37.00 71.34 34.06
N THR A 54 36.52 71.28 35.30
CA THR A 54 35.73 70.14 35.78
C THR A 54 34.37 70.07 35.09
N HIS A 55 33.76 71.21 34.77
CA HIS A 55 32.53 71.27 33.98
C HIS A 55 32.77 70.74 32.55
N ASP A 56 33.85 71.17 31.89
CA ASP A 56 34.17 70.71 30.53
C ASP A 56 34.45 69.19 30.50
N GLU A 57 35.13 68.65 31.53
CA GLU A 57 35.33 67.21 31.72
C GLU A 57 34.00 66.47 31.95
N TYR A 58 33.10 67.02 32.76
CA TYR A 58 31.76 66.47 32.99
C TYR A 58 30.95 66.43 31.69
N VAL A 59 30.87 67.55 30.96
CA VAL A 59 30.15 67.62 29.67
C VAL A 59 30.72 66.59 28.69
N LYS A 60 32.06 66.49 28.58
CA LYS A 60 32.69 65.52 27.70
C LYS A 60 32.32 64.08 28.08
N SER A 61 32.43 63.73 29.36
CA SER A 61 32.07 62.38 29.83
C SER A 61 30.57 62.08 29.63
N SER A 62 29.69 63.06 29.86
CA SER A 62 28.26 62.93 29.60
C SER A 62 27.97 62.63 28.13
N CYS A 63 28.60 63.35 27.20
CA CYS A 63 28.43 63.10 25.76
C CYS A 63 29.01 61.74 25.33
N GLU A 64 30.09 61.27 25.97
CA GLU A 64 30.63 59.92 25.74
C GLU A 64 29.64 58.84 26.20
N TYR A 65 29.06 58.99 27.40
CA TYR A 65 28.02 58.09 27.91
C TYR A 65 26.75 58.08 27.06
N GLU A 66 26.27 59.26 26.62
CA GLU A 66 25.11 59.36 25.73
C GLU A 66 25.36 58.60 24.43
N ARG A 67 26.54 58.76 23.81
CA ARG A 67 26.92 58.02 22.60
C ARG A 67 26.97 56.51 22.84
N GLU A 68 27.52 56.05 23.96
CA GLU A 68 27.55 54.63 24.30
C GLU A 68 26.15 54.05 24.48
N LEU A 69 25.24 54.79 25.11
CA LEU A 69 23.84 54.41 25.25
C LEU A 69 23.12 54.34 23.91
N GLU A 70 23.33 55.30 23.01
CA GLU A 70 22.78 55.28 21.65
C GLU A 70 23.24 54.05 20.88
N ILE A 71 24.53 53.70 20.96
CA ILE A 71 25.08 52.48 20.32
C ILE A 71 24.42 51.21 20.87
N GLU A 72 24.20 51.14 22.18
CA GLU A 72 23.61 49.96 22.80
C GLU A 72 22.10 49.86 22.48
N VAL A 73 21.39 50.98 22.39
CA VAL A 73 19.99 51.03 21.90
C VAL A 73 19.94 50.52 20.45
N ASP A 74 20.76 51.05 19.55
CA ASP A 74 20.86 50.60 18.16
C ASP A 74 21.12 49.09 18.06
N ARG A 75 22.00 48.57 18.93
CA ARG A 75 22.33 47.15 18.99
C ARG A 75 21.12 46.32 19.44
N TYR A 76 20.38 46.76 20.46
CA TYR A 76 19.19 46.08 20.91
C TYR A 76 18.08 46.13 19.87
N GLU A 77 17.85 47.27 19.21
CA GLU A 77 16.86 47.39 18.14
C GLU A 77 17.16 46.42 16.99
N LYS A 78 18.41 46.36 16.53
CA LYS A 78 18.84 45.40 15.51
C LYS A 78 18.61 43.95 15.96
N LYS A 79 18.93 43.63 17.21
CA LYS A 79 18.72 42.29 17.75
C LYS A 79 17.24 41.93 17.85
N THR A 80 16.40 42.87 18.26
CA THR A 80 14.95 42.70 18.32
C THR A 80 14.37 42.45 16.93
N GLN A 81 14.73 43.27 15.94
CA GLN A 81 14.30 43.06 14.55
C GLN A 81 14.72 41.69 13.99
N GLN A 82 15.95 41.24 14.30
CA GLN A 82 16.42 39.90 13.91
C GLN A 82 15.60 38.80 14.57
N LEU A 83 15.33 38.91 15.88
CA LEU A 83 14.54 37.91 16.61
C LEU A 83 13.09 37.87 16.13
N GLU A 84 12.48 39.02 15.82
CA GLU A 84 11.15 39.11 15.24
C GLU A 84 11.09 38.43 13.86
N ALA A 85 12.08 38.68 13.01
CA ALA A 85 12.16 38.03 11.70
C ALA A 85 12.28 36.50 11.81
N VAL A 86 13.10 36.01 12.73
CA VAL A 86 13.26 34.57 12.99
C VAL A 86 11.98 33.97 13.55
N THR A 87 11.33 34.65 14.50
CA THR A 87 10.06 34.20 15.09
C THR A 87 9.00 34.03 14.02
N LEU A 88 8.86 35.04 13.16
CA LEU A 88 7.87 35.04 12.09
C LEU A 88 8.18 33.95 11.04
N GLN A 89 9.46 33.68 10.75
CA GLN A 89 9.83 32.54 9.91
C GLN A 89 9.46 31.20 10.55
N LEU A 90 9.77 31.00 11.83
CA LEU A 90 9.45 29.78 12.55
C LEU A 90 7.93 29.54 12.65
N GLU A 91 7.12 30.60 12.76
CA GLU A 91 5.67 30.50 12.73
C GLU A 91 5.14 29.99 11.40
N ARG A 92 5.72 30.45 10.27
CA ARG A 92 5.39 29.94 8.94
C ARG A 92 5.80 28.48 8.79
N ASP A 93 7.04 28.13 9.14
CA ASP A 93 7.55 26.76 9.05
C ASP A 93 6.70 25.80 9.90
N LYS A 94 6.26 26.25 11.08
CA LYS A 94 5.34 25.50 11.93
C LYS A 94 3.97 25.30 11.27
N SER A 95 3.43 26.32 10.61
CA SER A 95 2.17 26.21 9.87
C SER A 95 2.30 25.20 8.73
N ASP A 96 3.34 25.31 7.91
CA ASP A 96 3.59 24.43 6.78
C ASP A 96 3.77 22.97 7.23
N LEU A 97 4.51 22.75 8.32
CA LEU A 97 4.70 21.43 8.90
C LEU A 97 3.37 20.87 9.46
N SER A 98 2.57 21.72 10.11
CA SER A 98 1.24 21.32 10.61
C SER A 98 0.34 20.87 9.46
N ASP A 99 0.32 21.62 8.36
CA ASP A 99 -0.50 21.29 7.18
C ASP A 99 -0.02 19.99 6.52
N SER A 100 1.30 19.81 6.39
CA SER A 100 1.89 18.56 5.88
C SER A 100 1.54 17.35 6.76
N VAL A 101 1.64 17.49 8.08
CA VAL A 101 1.27 16.43 9.04
C VAL A 101 -0.22 16.11 8.95
N ASN A 102 -1.08 17.12 8.79
CA ASN A 102 -2.52 16.91 8.66
C ASN A 102 -2.85 16.20 7.34
N GLY A 103 -2.23 16.61 6.22
CA GLY A 103 -2.37 15.90 4.94
C GLY A 103 -1.96 14.43 5.03
N ALA A 104 -0.81 14.14 5.65
CA ALA A 104 -0.35 12.77 5.85
C ALA A 104 -1.31 11.93 6.72
N LYS A 105 -1.93 12.53 7.76
CA LYS A 105 -2.95 11.85 8.59
C LYS A 105 -4.21 11.51 7.80
N GLU A 106 -4.65 12.41 6.92
CA GLU A 106 -5.82 12.18 6.07
C GLU A 106 -5.56 11.06 5.06
N GLU A 107 -4.38 11.05 4.43
CA GLU A 107 -3.95 9.99 3.53
C GLU A 107 -3.87 8.63 4.24
N LEU A 108 -3.29 8.60 5.45
CA LEU A 108 -3.23 7.40 6.28
C LEU A 108 -4.62 6.88 6.62
N SER A 109 -5.54 7.76 7.04
CA SER A 109 -6.94 7.40 7.33
C SER A 109 -7.67 6.85 6.10
N SER A 110 -7.46 7.45 4.93
CA SER A 110 -7.98 6.96 3.65
C SER A 110 -7.43 5.58 3.31
N SER A 111 -6.13 5.36 3.56
CA SER A 111 -5.47 4.08 3.30
C SER A 111 -5.98 2.98 4.22
N GLN A 112 -6.14 3.26 5.51
CA GLN A 112 -6.69 2.31 6.48
C GLN A 112 -8.12 1.90 6.14
N ARG A 113 -8.95 2.86 5.68
CA ARG A 113 -10.32 2.56 5.21
C ARG A 113 -10.32 1.63 3.99
N ARG A 114 -9.43 1.89 3.02
CA ARG A 114 -9.28 1.03 1.83
C ARG A 114 -8.77 -0.36 2.19
N GLU A 115 -7.80 -0.46 3.09
CA GLU A 115 -7.28 -1.73 3.58
C GLU A 115 -8.37 -2.55 4.25
N HIS A 116 -9.13 -1.94 5.17
CA HIS A 116 -10.23 -2.61 5.85
C HIS A 116 -11.29 -3.14 4.86
N MET A 117 -11.68 -2.32 3.87
CA MET A 117 -12.60 -2.74 2.82
C MET A 117 -12.08 -3.96 2.04
N LEU A 118 -10.79 -3.96 1.67
CA LEU A 118 -10.18 -5.08 0.96
C LEU A 118 -10.11 -6.35 1.82
N GLN A 119 -9.84 -6.21 3.12
CA GLN A 119 -9.86 -7.33 4.07
C GLN A 119 -11.26 -7.96 4.14
N THR A 120 -12.31 -7.15 4.27
CA THR A 120 -13.70 -7.64 4.26
C THR A 120 -14.06 -8.35 2.95
N GLN A 121 -13.67 -7.78 1.79
CA GLN A 121 -13.90 -8.41 0.50
C GLN A 121 -13.16 -9.75 0.38
N LEU A 122 -11.94 -9.83 0.89
CA LEU A 122 -11.14 -11.06 0.88
C LEU A 122 -11.80 -12.15 1.74
N GLU A 123 -12.31 -11.79 2.92
CA GLU A 123 -13.07 -12.69 3.79
C GLU A 123 -14.35 -13.18 3.11
N GLU A 124 -15.11 -12.28 2.46
CA GLU A 124 -16.32 -12.64 1.71
C GLU A 124 -16.00 -13.62 0.58
N MET A 125 -14.92 -13.40 -0.17
CA MET A 125 -14.50 -14.30 -1.25
C MET A 125 -14.05 -15.66 -0.72
N LYS A 126 -13.37 -15.72 0.43
CA LYS A 126 -13.03 -16.99 1.08
C LYS A 126 -14.28 -17.80 1.43
N TRP A 127 -15.29 -17.15 2.01
CA TRP A 127 -16.57 -17.79 2.31
C TRP A 127 -17.28 -18.31 1.06
N LYS A 128 -17.28 -17.53 -0.03
CA LYS A 128 -17.86 -17.95 -1.31
C LYS A 128 -17.15 -19.16 -1.90
N ILE A 129 -15.81 -19.19 -1.85
CA ILE A 129 -15.00 -20.33 -2.33
C ILE A 129 -15.37 -21.59 -1.55
N GLN A 130 -15.36 -21.54 -0.23
CA GLN A 130 -15.72 -22.69 0.61
C GLN A 130 -17.13 -23.22 0.31
N ARG A 131 -18.09 -22.31 0.07
CA ARG A 131 -19.46 -22.72 -0.28
C ARG A 131 -19.52 -23.39 -1.66
N LEU A 132 -18.76 -22.89 -2.63
CA LEU A 132 -18.67 -23.51 -3.96
C LEU A 132 -17.99 -24.87 -3.91
N GLU A 133 -16.94 -25.02 -3.11
CA GLU A 133 -16.28 -26.31 -2.86
C GLU A 133 -17.26 -27.33 -2.29
N GLN A 134 -18.03 -26.94 -1.26
CA GLN A 134 -19.04 -27.82 -0.68
C GLN A 134 -20.11 -28.26 -1.70
N VAL A 135 -20.63 -27.32 -2.51
CA VAL A 135 -21.64 -27.65 -3.54
C VAL A 135 -21.03 -28.56 -4.62
N ASN A 136 -19.75 -28.38 -4.94
CA ASN A 136 -19.06 -29.26 -5.88
C ASN A 136 -18.93 -30.68 -5.32
N ASP A 137 -18.52 -30.84 -4.06
CA ASP A 137 -18.45 -32.15 -3.39
C ASP A 137 -19.82 -32.86 -3.36
N GLU A 138 -20.90 -32.12 -3.11
CA GLU A 138 -22.28 -32.61 -3.16
C GLU A 138 -22.66 -33.08 -4.57
N LEU A 139 -22.31 -32.32 -5.61
CA LEU A 139 -22.54 -32.67 -7.02
C LEU A 139 -21.75 -33.90 -7.46
N GLU A 140 -20.47 -34.01 -7.09
CA GLU A 140 -19.66 -35.20 -7.36
C GLU A 140 -20.25 -36.44 -6.71
N THR A 141 -20.74 -36.31 -5.48
CA THR A 141 -21.41 -37.40 -4.77
C THR A 141 -22.69 -37.82 -5.50
N ALA A 142 -23.51 -36.86 -5.92
CA ALA A 142 -24.72 -37.14 -6.71
C ALA A 142 -24.38 -37.82 -8.04
N ALA A 143 -23.31 -37.40 -8.71
CA ALA A 143 -22.84 -38.01 -9.96
C ALA A 143 -22.41 -39.47 -9.75
N ARG A 144 -21.67 -39.76 -8.66
CA ARG A 144 -21.29 -41.15 -8.30
C ARG A 144 -22.50 -42.03 -8.02
N ILE A 145 -23.50 -41.51 -7.29
CA ILE A 145 -24.75 -42.24 -7.01
C ILE A 145 -25.52 -42.51 -8.30
N ALA A 146 -25.65 -41.51 -9.19
CA ALA A 146 -26.32 -41.67 -10.47
C ALA A 146 -25.61 -42.70 -11.36
N GLN A 147 -24.28 -42.69 -11.40
CA GLN A 147 -23.48 -43.64 -12.15
C GLN A 147 -23.67 -45.08 -11.64
N ALA A 148 -23.63 -45.29 -10.32
CA ALA A 148 -23.92 -46.60 -9.73
C ALA A 148 -25.35 -47.07 -10.05
N SER A 149 -26.34 -46.16 -10.02
CA SER A 149 -27.72 -46.50 -10.40
C SER A 149 -27.84 -46.86 -11.88
N ILE A 150 -27.06 -46.24 -12.77
CA ILE A 150 -27.03 -46.58 -14.20
C ILE A 150 -26.46 -47.98 -14.37
N GLU A 151 -25.33 -48.28 -13.72
CA GLU A 151 -24.68 -49.59 -13.77
C GLU A 151 -25.61 -50.71 -13.24
N ASP A 152 -26.32 -50.47 -12.13
CA ASP A 152 -27.32 -51.40 -11.60
C ASP A 152 -28.46 -51.67 -12.59
N LEU A 153 -28.94 -50.64 -13.29
CA LEU A 153 -29.98 -50.77 -14.30
C LEU A 153 -29.48 -51.48 -15.55
N GLN A 154 -28.24 -51.23 -15.96
CA GLN A 154 -27.60 -51.93 -17.09
C GLN A 154 -27.47 -53.43 -16.78
N HIS A 155 -26.96 -53.80 -15.61
CA HIS A 155 -26.87 -55.20 -15.20
C HIS A 155 -28.26 -55.87 -15.18
N LYS A 156 -29.30 -55.21 -14.63
CA LYS A 156 -30.67 -55.75 -14.65
C LYS A 156 -31.18 -55.94 -16.08
N SER A 157 -30.90 -54.99 -16.97
CA SER A 157 -31.27 -55.08 -18.38
C SER A 157 -30.57 -56.24 -19.08
N GLU A 158 -29.29 -56.46 -18.82
CA GLU A 158 -28.51 -57.58 -19.37
C GLU A 158 -29.07 -58.92 -18.88
N THR A 159 -29.35 -59.05 -17.57
CA THR A 159 -29.96 -60.26 -17.01
C THR A 159 -31.33 -60.56 -17.64
N LEU A 160 -32.18 -59.55 -17.83
CA LEU A 160 -33.48 -59.72 -18.48
C LEU A 160 -33.34 -60.11 -19.96
N LEU A 161 -32.34 -59.58 -20.66
CA LEU A 161 -32.03 -59.95 -22.02
C LEU A 161 -31.60 -61.43 -22.11
N GLU A 162 -30.71 -61.87 -21.22
CA GLU A 162 -30.28 -63.27 -21.13
C GLU A 162 -31.46 -64.22 -20.87
N GLN A 163 -32.34 -63.87 -19.93
CA GLN A 163 -33.57 -64.63 -19.66
C GLN A 163 -34.49 -64.68 -20.89
N ASN A 164 -34.63 -63.57 -21.62
CA ASN A 164 -35.45 -63.53 -22.82
C ASN A 164 -34.89 -64.43 -23.93
N VAL A 165 -33.56 -64.40 -24.14
CA VAL A 165 -32.87 -65.28 -25.09
C VAL A 165 -33.06 -66.75 -24.71
N PHE A 166 -32.95 -67.08 -23.43
CA PHE A 166 -33.18 -68.44 -22.94
C PHE A 166 -34.61 -68.92 -23.21
N LEU A 167 -35.62 -68.12 -22.87
CA LEU A 167 -37.02 -68.46 -23.12
C LEU A 167 -37.35 -68.55 -24.62
N GLN A 168 -36.73 -67.71 -25.46
CA GLN A 168 -36.86 -67.81 -26.92
C GLN A 168 -36.31 -69.15 -27.42
N HIS A 169 -35.14 -69.58 -26.92
CA HIS A 169 -34.56 -70.87 -27.27
C HIS A 169 -35.47 -72.04 -26.85
N GLU A 170 -35.98 -72.06 -25.62
CA GLU A 170 -36.93 -73.10 -25.16
C GLU A 170 -38.21 -73.13 -26.02
N LYS A 171 -38.75 -71.95 -26.35
CA LYS A 171 -39.91 -71.85 -27.26
C LYS A 171 -39.61 -72.44 -28.63
N GLU A 172 -38.44 -72.16 -29.19
CA GLU A 172 -38.02 -72.73 -30.48
C GLU A 172 -37.87 -74.25 -30.41
N GLU A 173 -37.32 -74.80 -29.33
CA GLU A 173 -37.22 -76.24 -29.12
C GLU A 173 -38.60 -76.90 -29.01
N LEU A 174 -39.52 -76.32 -28.23
CA LEU A 174 -40.89 -76.80 -28.11
C LEU A 174 -41.62 -76.78 -29.46
N LEU A 175 -41.47 -75.71 -30.25
CA LEU A 175 -42.04 -75.63 -31.59
C LEU A 175 -41.46 -76.70 -32.53
N LYS A 176 -40.14 -76.96 -32.45
CA LYS A 176 -39.50 -78.04 -33.21
C LYS A 176 -40.07 -79.41 -32.81
N GLN A 177 -40.20 -79.68 -31.51
CA GLN A 177 -40.81 -80.92 -31.02
C GLN A 177 -42.26 -81.08 -31.49
N LEU A 178 -43.09 -80.04 -31.35
CA LEU A 178 -44.47 -80.03 -31.83
C LEU A 178 -44.54 -80.27 -33.34
N SER A 179 -43.70 -79.60 -34.12
CA SER A 179 -43.64 -79.81 -35.57
C SER A 179 -43.23 -81.24 -35.94
N SER A 180 -42.29 -81.83 -35.19
CA SER A 180 -41.88 -83.23 -35.37
C SER A 180 -43.01 -84.20 -35.04
N ILE A 181 -43.78 -83.94 -33.99
CA ILE A 181 -44.97 -84.74 -33.63
C ILE A 181 -46.01 -84.65 -34.74
N ILE A 182 -46.35 -83.44 -35.19
CA ILE A 182 -47.32 -83.24 -36.28
C ILE A 182 -46.89 -83.98 -37.55
N ILE A 183 -45.61 -83.93 -37.94
CA ILE A 183 -45.10 -84.67 -39.11
C ILE A 183 -45.24 -86.19 -38.90
N ALA A 184 -44.93 -86.69 -37.71
CA ALA A 184 -45.05 -88.11 -37.39
C ALA A 184 -46.53 -88.59 -37.38
N GLU A 185 -47.46 -87.73 -36.96
CA GLU A 185 -48.89 -88.02 -36.89
C GLU A 185 -49.58 -87.90 -38.25
N VAL A 186 -49.07 -87.05 -39.15
CA VAL A 186 -49.58 -86.87 -40.52
C VAL A 186 -49.01 -87.91 -41.50
N HIS A 187 -48.01 -88.72 -41.12
CA HIS A 187 -47.46 -89.82 -41.95
C HIS A 187 -47.41 -91.16 -41.19
N PRO A 188 -48.51 -91.94 -41.15
CA PRO A 188 -48.42 -93.34 -40.78
C PRO A 188 -47.86 -94.12 -41.98
N ALA A 189 -46.61 -94.60 -41.84
CA ALA A 189 -45.96 -95.62 -42.65
C ALA A 189 -46.09 -95.49 -44.19
N THR A 190 -45.07 -94.91 -44.84
CA THR A 190 -44.61 -95.45 -46.12
C THR A 190 -43.11 -95.23 -46.26
N ALA A 191 -42.39 -96.34 -46.31
CA ALA A 191 -40.98 -96.39 -46.62
C ALA A 191 -40.75 -95.93 -48.07
N GLY A 192 -39.78 -95.04 -48.29
CA GLY A 192 -39.37 -94.66 -49.63
C GLY A 192 -38.54 -93.38 -49.64
N GLN A 193 -37.23 -93.57 -49.78
CA GLN A 193 -36.19 -92.64 -50.27
C GLN A 193 -36.57 -91.15 -50.46
N VAL A 194 -35.71 -90.24 -49.97
CA VAL A 194 -35.01 -89.23 -50.81
C VAL A 194 -34.01 -88.42 -49.98
N SER A 195 -32.77 -88.43 -50.50
CA SER A 195 -31.62 -87.53 -50.35
C SER A 195 -31.38 -86.70 -49.08
N ILE A 196 -30.26 -87.03 -48.45
CA ILE A 196 -29.42 -86.15 -47.63
C ILE A 196 -28.99 -84.92 -48.47
N SER A 197 -29.26 -83.73 -47.95
CA SER A 197 -28.55 -82.49 -48.35
C SER A 197 -28.12 -81.75 -47.09
N ARG A 198 -26.88 -82.03 -46.66
CA ARG A 198 -26.14 -81.18 -45.73
C ARG A 198 -25.71 -79.92 -46.47
N SER A 199 -26.14 -78.76 -45.97
CA SER A 199 -25.48 -77.48 -46.27
C SER A 199 -25.15 -76.79 -44.95
N ALA A 200 -23.87 -76.87 -44.59
CA ALA A 200 -23.25 -75.96 -43.65
C ALA A 200 -23.02 -74.61 -44.32
N SER A 201 -23.36 -73.51 -43.65
CA SER A 201 -22.43 -72.37 -43.48
C SER A 201 -23.09 -71.23 -42.72
N ALA A 202 -22.36 -70.77 -41.73
CA ALA A 202 -22.57 -69.55 -40.99
C ALA A 202 -22.60 -68.32 -41.90
N ARG A 203 -23.35 -67.30 -41.46
CA ARG A 203 -22.87 -65.93 -41.27
C ARG A 203 -23.96 -65.07 -40.63
N TYR A 204 -23.80 -64.85 -39.32
CA TYR A 204 -24.29 -63.66 -38.65
C TYR A 204 -23.69 -62.44 -39.35
N SER A 205 -24.52 -61.63 -40.02
CA SER A 205 -24.15 -60.28 -40.47
C SER A 205 -24.79 -59.29 -39.52
N ARG A 206 -24.02 -58.87 -38.51
CA ARG A 206 -24.25 -57.62 -37.79
C ARG A 206 -24.17 -56.48 -38.81
N LYS A 207 -25.30 -55.84 -39.09
CA LYS A 207 -25.32 -54.50 -39.66
C LYS A 207 -25.82 -53.56 -38.57
N SER A 208 -24.87 -52.81 -38.03
CA SER A 208 -25.08 -51.62 -37.22
C SER A 208 -26.05 -50.69 -37.95
N SER A 209 -27.17 -50.39 -37.31
CA SER A 209 -28.05 -49.29 -37.69
C SER A 209 -28.16 -48.35 -36.50
N SER A 210 -27.22 -47.42 -36.42
CA SER A 210 -27.32 -46.24 -35.57
C SER A 210 -28.32 -45.27 -36.20
N HIS A 211 -29.60 -45.38 -35.81
CA HIS A 211 -30.58 -44.32 -36.04
C HIS A 211 -30.66 -43.49 -34.75
N VAL A 212 -29.90 -42.39 -34.74
CA VAL A 212 -29.98 -41.35 -33.71
C VAL A 212 -31.27 -40.57 -33.98
N THR A 213 -32.20 -40.66 -33.04
CA THR A 213 -33.41 -39.82 -33.02
C THR A 213 -33.07 -38.52 -32.28
N GLU A 214 -33.30 -37.42 -32.98
CA GLU A 214 -33.26 -36.01 -32.56
C GLU A 214 -34.09 -35.71 -31.28
N PRO A 215 -33.67 -34.73 -30.45
CA PRO A 215 -34.57 -33.92 -29.63
C PRO A 215 -34.77 -32.51 -30.24
N PRO A 216 -35.86 -31.79 -29.89
CA PRO A 216 -36.26 -30.52 -30.54
C PRO A 216 -35.49 -29.28 -29.99
N PRO A 217 -35.64 -28.10 -30.64
CA PRO A 217 -34.66 -27.01 -30.56
C PRO A 217 -34.97 -25.96 -29.48
N ALA A 218 -33.91 -25.34 -28.95
CA ALA A 218 -33.98 -24.07 -28.24
C ALA A 218 -32.94 -23.07 -28.80
N ALA A 219 -33.49 -21.92 -29.21
CA ALA A 219 -32.98 -20.55 -29.46
C ALA A 219 -31.47 -20.19 -29.49
N PRO A 220 -31.08 -19.12 -30.23
CA PRO A 220 -29.72 -18.89 -30.70
C PRO A 220 -28.90 -18.00 -29.75
N VAL A 221 -27.62 -18.36 -29.54
CA VAL A 221 -26.59 -17.41 -29.09
C VAL A 221 -25.38 -17.49 -30.02
N GLN A 222 -25.10 -16.31 -30.55
CA GLN A 222 -24.07 -15.81 -31.46
C GLN A 222 -22.80 -16.62 -31.77
N GLN A 223 -22.43 -16.50 -33.05
CA GLN A 223 -21.27 -17.01 -33.75
C GLN A 223 -19.94 -16.55 -33.13
N ASP A 224 -19.08 -17.52 -32.81
CA ASP A 224 -17.63 -17.35 -32.84
C ASP A 224 -17.10 -17.81 -34.20
N ASN A 225 -16.62 -16.84 -34.98
CA ASN A 225 -15.98 -17.06 -36.27
C ASN A 225 -14.53 -17.52 -36.06
N THR A 226 -14.24 -18.76 -36.48
CA THR A 226 -12.88 -19.24 -36.69
C THR A 226 -12.28 -18.60 -37.95
N ARG A 227 -11.24 -17.78 -37.79
CA ARG A 227 -10.35 -17.44 -38.91
C ARG A 227 -8.90 -17.35 -38.47
N LYS A 228 -8.17 -18.41 -38.83
CA LYS A 228 -6.76 -18.51 -39.23
C LYS A 228 -5.74 -17.59 -38.53
N GLY A 229 -4.83 -18.26 -37.84
CA GLY A 229 -3.71 -17.68 -37.13
C GLY A 229 -2.86 -16.69 -37.92
N ARG A 230 -2.69 -15.50 -37.33
CA ARG A 230 -1.42 -14.78 -37.33
C ARG A 230 -1.02 -14.60 -35.87
N LYS A 231 0.11 -15.20 -35.50
CA LYS A 231 0.77 -15.02 -34.21
C LYS A 231 1.13 -13.54 -34.03
N ARG A 232 0.25 -12.76 -33.38
CA ARG A 232 0.65 -11.52 -32.72
C ARG A 232 0.87 -11.88 -31.26
N LYS A 233 2.16 -11.98 -30.89
CA LYS A 233 2.62 -12.03 -29.51
C LYS A 233 1.97 -10.85 -28.79
N GLY A 234 1.05 -11.16 -27.89
CA GLY A 234 0.49 -10.18 -26.97
C GLY A 234 1.64 -9.57 -26.18
N ARG A 235 1.73 -8.24 -26.23
CA ARG A 235 2.44 -7.47 -25.21
C ARG A 235 1.66 -7.63 -23.92
N ARG A 236 1.96 -8.71 -23.19
CA ARG A 236 1.93 -8.63 -21.72
C ARG A 236 2.98 -7.58 -21.35
N PRO A 237 2.77 -6.72 -20.34
CA PRO A 237 3.91 -6.06 -19.74
C PRO A 237 4.85 -7.18 -19.31
N GLU A 238 6.11 -7.12 -19.75
CA GLU A 238 7.17 -7.88 -19.11
C GLU A 238 7.11 -7.50 -17.64
N VAL A 239 6.45 -8.35 -16.84
CA VAL A 239 6.85 -8.51 -15.46
C VAL A 239 8.26 -9.03 -15.60
N LEU A 240 9.22 -8.11 -15.60
CA LEU A 240 10.60 -8.42 -15.27
C LEU A 240 10.49 -9.29 -14.03
N GLU A 241 10.72 -10.58 -14.18
CA GLU A 241 10.94 -11.52 -13.09
C GLU A 241 12.26 -11.13 -12.42
N THR A 242 12.35 -9.92 -11.89
CA THR A 242 13.25 -9.61 -10.79
C THR A 242 12.65 -10.26 -9.55
N CYS A 243 12.63 -11.59 -9.55
CA CYS A 243 12.44 -12.36 -8.34
C CYS A 243 13.56 -11.94 -7.40
N LEU A 244 13.21 -11.09 -6.43
CA LEU A 244 14.09 -10.72 -5.34
C LEU A 244 14.29 -12.00 -4.52
N HIS A 245 15.26 -12.81 -4.92
CA HIS A 245 15.62 -14.01 -4.20
C HIS A 245 16.39 -13.62 -2.93
N LEU A 246 15.71 -13.01 -1.94
CA LEU A 246 16.27 -12.66 -0.62
C LEU A 246 16.85 -13.89 0.10
N THR A 247 16.45 -15.09 -0.31
CA THR A 247 16.85 -16.38 0.25
C THR A 247 17.96 -17.08 -0.55
N CYS A 248 18.36 -16.59 -1.72
CA CYS A 248 19.43 -17.23 -2.51
C CYS A 248 20.80 -16.96 -1.88
N ARG A 249 21.47 -18.02 -1.43
CA ARG A 249 22.84 -17.97 -0.87
C ARG A 249 23.84 -17.34 -1.85
N LYS A 250 23.68 -17.56 -3.17
CA LYS A 250 24.59 -17.00 -4.19
C LYS A 250 24.40 -15.50 -4.39
N CYS A 251 23.17 -14.99 -4.33
CA CYS A 251 22.88 -13.55 -4.35
C CYS A 251 23.46 -12.83 -3.12
N ARG A 252 23.50 -13.50 -1.95
CA ARG A 252 24.11 -12.95 -0.73
C ARG A 252 25.63 -12.80 -0.82
N HIS A 253 26.32 -13.64 -1.59
CA HIS A 253 27.80 -13.65 -1.67
C HIS A 253 28.34 -12.89 -2.88
N ASN A 254 27.49 -12.13 -3.59
CA ASN A 254 27.90 -11.32 -4.73
C ASN A 254 28.59 -12.10 -5.87
N VAL A 255 28.24 -13.39 -6.02
CA VAL A 255 28.79 -14.24 -7.10
C VAL A 255 27.86 -14.17 -8.32
N PRO A 256 28.34 -13.76 -9.50
CA PRO A 256 27.52 -13.71 -10.70
C PRO A 256 27.03 -15.12 -11.06
N HIS A 257 25.71 -15.26 -11.26
CA HIS A 257 25.09 -16.52 -11.66
C HIS A 257 23.88 -16.26 -12.58
N ALA A 258 23.49 -17.30 -13.32
CA ALA A 258 22.76 -17.26 -14.59
C ALA A 258 21.34 -16.64 -14.59
N HIS A 259 20.86 -16.08 -13.49
CA HIS A 259 19.54 -15.44 -13.42
C HIS A 259 19.60 -13.92 -13.73
N ASN A 260 20.80 -13.33 -13.81
CA ASN A 260 21.00 -11.93 -14.22
C ASN A 260 21.19 -11.76 -15.73
N GLY A 261 20.73 -12.72 -16.54
CA GLY A 261 20.82 -12.68 -18.00
C GLY A 261 19.76 -11.78 -18.62
N GLY A 262 19.81 -10.48 -18.34
CA GLY A 262 18.85 -9.53 -18.92
C GLY A 262 19.18 -8.07 -18.61
N SER A 263 19.82 -7.41 -19.58
CA SER A 263 19.95 -5.96 -19.75
C SER A 263 21.02 -5.25 -18.90
N ASP A 264 22.18 -5.01 -19.51
CA ASP A 264 23.26 -4.12 -19.05
C ASP A 264 22.89 -2.61 -19.07
N GLU A 265 21.65 -2.25 -19.42
CA GLU A 265 21.19 -0.87 -19.30
C GLU A 265 20.64 -0.61 -17.88
N LEU A 266 21.44 0.09 -17.08
CA LEU A 266 21.11 0.60 -15.75
C LEU A 266 19.97 1.63 -15.83
N GLY A 267 18.76 1.15 -16.02
CA GLY A 267 17.55 1.97 -15.96
C GLY A 267 17.26 2.47 -14.54
N PRO A 268 16.35 3.44 -14.38
CA PRO A 268 15.94 3.99 -13.08
C PRO A 268 15.48 2.93 -12.06
N VAL A 269 14.96 1.82 -12.58
CA VAL A 269 14.50 0.66 -11.80
C VAL A 269 15.66 -0.10 -11.17
N ALA A 270 16.81 -0.22 -11.84
CA ALA A 270 18.00 -0.86 -11.29
C ALA A 270 18.55 -0.07 -10.09
N ALA A 271 18.57 1.27 -10.17
CA ALA A 271 18.98 2.13 -9.07
C ALA A 271 18.02 2.09 -7.86
N PHE A 272 16.74 1.77 -8.06
CA PHE A 272 15.79 1.54 -6.98
C PHE A 272 16.12 0.25 -6.23
N PHE A 273 16.29 -0.87 -6.95
CA PHE A 273 16.63 -2.15 -6.34
C PHE A 273 18.01 -2.14 -5.65
N GLU A 274 18.97 -1.39 -6.20
CA GLU A 274 20.29 -1.24 -5.60
C GLU A 274 20.22 -0.50 -4.25
N ARG A 275 19.40 0.55 -4.14
CA ARG A 275 19.13 1.27 -2.89
C ARG A 275 18.38 0.41 -1.88
N LEU A 276 17.37 -0.34 -2.32
CA LEU A 276 16.62 -1.26 -1.46
C LEU A 276 17.54 -2.35 -0.88
N ARG A 277 18.48 -2.85 -1.69
CA ARG A 277 19.48 -3.84 -1.28
C ARG A 277 20.47 -3.28 -0.25
N VAL A 278 21.00 -2.07 -0.45
CA VAL A 278 21.87 -1.40 0.54
C VAL A 278 21.11 -1.14 1.85
N PHE A 279 19.84 -0.74 1.78
CA PHE A 279 19.02 -0.51 2.97
C PHE A 279 18.78 -1.79 3.80
N LEU A 280 18.59 -2.93 3.12
CA LEU A 280 18.28 -4.22 3.77
C LEU A 280 19.53 -4.97 4.25
N PHE A 281 20.64 -4.89 3.50
CA PHE A 281 21.84 -5.71 3.72
C PHE A 281 23.14 -4.91 3.79
N GLY A 282 23.06 -3.58 3.92
CA GLY A 282 24.23 -2.72 4.02
C GLY A 282 25.03 -2.96 5.30
N PRO A 283 26.34 -2.67 5.28
CA PRO A 283 27.25 -2.90 6.41
C PRO A 283 26.90 -2.10 7.66
N GLU A 284 26.01 -1.12 7.57
CA GLU A 284 25.55 -0.33 8.72
C GLU A 284 24.60 -1.07 9.66
N ARG A 285 24.05 -2.24 9.27
CA ARG A 285 23.20 -3.07 10.15
C ARG A 285 23.95 -4.07 11.03
N GLU A 286 25.26 -4.25 10.86
CA GLU A 286 26.08 -5.15 11.68
C GLU A 286 26.71 -4.46 12.92
N ARG A 287 26.12 -3.36 13.41
CA ARG A 287 26.50 -2.74 14.69
C ARG A 287 25.46 -2.98 15.78
#